data_AF-A0A2S3ZQC7-F1
#
_entry.id   AF-A0A2S3ZQC7-F1
#
_cell.length_a   1.000
_cell.length_b   1.000
_cell.length_c   1.000
_cell.angle_alpha   90.00
_cell.angle_beta   90.00
_cell.angle_gamma   90.00
#
_symmetry.space_group_name_H-M   'P 1'
#
loop_
_entity.id
_entity.type
_entity.pdbx_description
1 polymer ?
#
loop_
_entity_poly.entity_id
_entity_poly.type
_entity_poly.pdbx_seq_one_letter_code
_entity_poly.pdbx_strand_id
1 'polypeptide(L)'
;MVVTSPDGGYRDLAMQQNLVDNPQGPVGIAGVGRSSHGFGTAVDIWNRQYGWLTANAVNYGFTQTWDSEPWHWQFNGAAGNEATAKKEEGIMEVVFAAPNGSVIHMAPGVRSTFSSQGEYETFRGEINFLLERGGTNMMQLPAIGAVVGVSWDTYKRLCRYFGVAE
;
A
#
# COMPACT_ATOMS: atom_id res chain seq x y z
N MET A 1 -12.31 -9.93 3.30
CA MET A 1 -13.20 -8.98 2.60
C MET A 1 -13.52 -9.62 1.26
N VAL A 2 -14.75 -10.09 1.06
CA VAL A 2 -15.14 -10.72 -0.21
C VAL A 2 -15.85 -9.65 -1.02
N VAL A 3 -15.26 -9.23 -2.14
CA VAL A 3 -15.94 -8.44 -3.17
C VAL A 3 -16.87 -9.42 -3.88
N THR A 4 -18.04 -9.67 -3.29
CA THR A 4 -18.99 -10.66 -3.80
C THR A 4 -19.81 -10.06 -4.95
N SER A 5 -19.27 -10.11 -6.16
CA SER A 5 -19.89 -10.75 -7.32
C SER A 5 -18.90 -10.70 -8.49
N PRO A 6 -19.03 -11.55 -9.52
CA PRO A 6 -18.32 -11.39 -10.80
C PRO A 6 -18.54 -10.02 -11.45
N ASP A 7 -19.49 -9.23 -10.94
CA ASP A 7 -20.03 -8.00 -11.52
C ASP A 7 -19.75 -6.77 -10.64
N GLY A 8 -19.16 -6.97 -9.47
CA GLY A 8 -19.01 -5.93 -8.45
C GLY A 8 -17.84 -4.98 -8.70
N GLY A 9 -17.06 -5.16 -9.77
CA GLY A 9 -15.92 -4.31 -10.13
C GLY A 9 -16.00 -3.85 -11.58
N TYR A 10 -14.92 -4.02 -12.34
CA TYR A 10 -14.92 -3.67 -13.76
C TYR A 10 -15.92 -4.50 -14.57
N ARG A 11 -16.64 -3.85 -15.50
CA ARG A 11 -17.56 -4.49 -16.46
C ARG A 11 -17.21 -4.07 -17.89
N ASP A 12 -16.91 -5.02 -18.76
CA ASP A 12 -16.73 -4.70 -20.18
C ASP A 12 -18.07 -4.42 -20.89
N LEU A 13 -18.00 -4.04 -22.16
CA LEU A 13 -19.20 -3.70 -22.96
C LEU A 13 -20.15 -4.89 -23.14
N ALA A 14 -19.64 -6.12 -23.23
CA ALA A 14 -20.45 -7.31 -23.43
C ALA A 14 -21.19 -7.70 -22.14
N MET A 15 -20.52 -7.60 -20.99
CA MET A 15 -21.12 -7.75 -19.66
C MET A 15 -22.20 -6.68 -19.45
N GLN A 16 -21.92 -5.42 -19.81
CA GLN A 16 -22.90 -4.34 -19.68
C GLN A 16 -24.12 -4.56 -20.59
N GLN A 17 -23.90 -5.00 -21.83
CA GLN A 17 -24.99 -5.34 -22.76
C GLN A 17 -25.85 -6.49 -22.22
N ASN A 18 -25.22 -7.53 -21.67
CA ASN A 18 -25.96 -8.64 -21.07
C ASN A 18 -26.89 -8.19 -19.93
N LEU A 19 -26.45 -7.25 -19.09
CA LEU A 19 -27.27 -6.70 -18.01
C LEU A 19 -28.35 -5.73 -18.50
N VAL A 20 -28.12 -5.02 -19.61
CA VAL A 20 -29.17 -4.23 -20.26
C VAL A 20 -30.26 -5.14 -20.83
N ASP A 21 -29.88 -6.26 -21.45
CA ASP A 21 -30.81 -7.23 -22.03
C ASP A 21 -31.51 -8.09 -20.97
N ASN A 22 -30.82 -8.34 -19.85
CA ASN A 22 -31.26 -9.19 -18.74
C ASN A 22 -31.10 -8.41 -17.41
N PRO A 23 -31.92 -7.38 -17.16
CA PRO A 23 -31.77 -6.55 -15.97
C PRO A 23 -31.98 -7.36 -14.69
N GLN A 24 -31.05 -7.19 -13.75
CA GLN A 24 -31.08 -7.83 -12.43
C GLN A 24 -31.03 -6.76 -11.34
N GLY A 25 -31.72 -7.01 -10.23
CA GLY A 25 -31.74 -6.10 -9.08
C GLY A 25 -32.88 -5.08 -9.11
N PRO A 26 -32.95 -4.21 -8.09
CA PRO A 26 -34.10 -3.33 -7.87
C PRO A 26 -34.03 -1.97 -8.60
N VAL A 27 -32.95 -1.70 -9.34
CA VAL A 27 -32.68 -0.41 -10.01
C VAL A 27 -32.39 -0.60 -11.50
N GLY A 28 -32.51 0.47 -12.27
CA GLY A 28 -32.25 0.45 -13.71
C GLY A 28 -30.77 0.30 -14.04
N ILE A 29 -30.46 -0.54 -15.03
CA ILE A 29 -29.09 -0.74 -15.51
C ILE A 29 -28.68 0.39 -16.44
N ALA A 30 -27.48 0.97 -16.22
CA ALA A 30 -26.91 1.98 -17.09
C ALA A 30 -26.73 1.45 -18.53
N GLY A 31 -26.95 2.32 -19.53
CA GLY A 31 -26.71 1.96 -20.94
C GLY A 31 -25.26 1.57 -21.21
N VAL A 32 -25.03 0.80 -22.27
CA VAL A 32 -23.70 0.37 -22.71
C VAL A 32 -22.79 1.58 -22.95
N GLY A 33 -21.55 1.52 -22.43
CA GLY A 33 -20.58 2.61 -22.51
C GLY A 33 -20.84 3.80 -21.57
N ARG A 34 -21.87 3.72 -20.70
CA ARG A 34 -22.22 4.78 -19.73
C ARG A 34 -22.06 4.37 -18.26
N SER A 35 -21.69 3.12 -18.01
CA SER A 35 -21.53 2.56 -16.67
C SER A 35 -20.19 2.96 -16.06
N SER A 36 -20.19 3.44 -14.82
CA SER A 36 -18.97 3.74 -14.05
C SER A 36 -18.10 2.51 -13.80
N HIS A 37 -18.70 1.31 -13.80
CA HIS A 37 -17.98 0.04 -13.79
C HIS A 37 -17.18 -0.20 -15.06
N GLY A 38 -17.67 0.28 -16.22
CA GLY A 38 -16.94 0.24 -17.48
C GLY A 38 -15.75 1.19 -17.53
N PHE A 39 -15.72 2.19 -16.65
CA PHE A 39 -14.57 3.08 -16.46
C PHE A 39 -13.60 2.56 -15.39
N GLY A 40 -13.92 1.46 -14.70
CA GLY A 40 -13.13 0.96 -13.57
C GLY A 40 -13.14 1.88 -12.36
N THR A 41 -14.16 2.75 -12.24
CA THR A 41 -14.26 3.77 -11.18
C THR A 41 -15.33 3.45 -10.14
N ALA A 42 -15.87 2.24 -10.13
CA ALA A 42 -16.93 1.86 -9.21
C ALA A 42 -16.73 0.44 -8.67
N VAL A 43 -17.24 0.22 -7.46
CA VAL A 43 -17.31 -1.10 -6.83
C VAL A 43 -18.66 -1.28 -6.14
N ASP A 44 -19.29 -2.44 -6.35
CA ASP A 44 -20.50 -2.84 -5.63
C ASP A 44 -20.14 -3.76 -4.46
N ILE A 45 -20.46 -3.33 -3.25
CA ILE A 45 -20.17 -4.04 -2.01
C ILE A 45 -21.49 -4.36 -1.28
N TRP A 46 -21.90 -5.62 -1.34
CA TRP A 46 -23.17 -6.10 -0.79
C TRP A 46 -23.14 -6.41 0.72
N ASN A 47 -21.95 -6.46 1.33
CA ASN A 47 -21.77 -6.94 2.71
C ASN A 47 -22.02 -5.87 3.79
N ARG A 48 -22.61 -6.31 4.92
CA ARG A 48 -23.15 -5.53 6.06
C ARG A 48 -22.10 -4.91 7.00
N GLN A 49 -21.10 -4.24 6.46
CA GLN A 49 -20.30 -3.28 7.23
C GLN A 49 -20.49 -1.86 6.69
N TYR A 50 -21.72 -1.55 6.26
CA TYR A 50 -22.11 -0.20 5.86
C TYR A 50 -21.69 0.82 6.90
N GLY A 51 -21.83 0.57 8.21
CA GLY A 51 -21.44 1.54 9.24
C GLY A 51 -19.97 1.96 9.19
N TRP A 52 -19.04 1.05 8.90
CA TRP A 52 -17.63 1.43 8.71
C TRP A 52 -17.44 2.11 7.36
N LEU A 53 -18.03 1.55 6.30
CA LEU A 53 -17.84 2.04 4.94
C LEU A 53 -18.43 3.46 4.75
N THR A 54 -19.64 3.72 5.23
CA THR A 54 -20.27 5.04 5.22
C THR A 54 -19.49 6.06 6.04
N ALA A 55 -18.87 5.64 7.15
CA ALA A 55 -18.07 6.52 7.99
C ALA A 55 -16.65 6.78 7.43
N ASN A 56 -16.09 5.89 6.61
CA ASN A 56 -14.67 5.93 6.24
C ASN A 56 -14.39 6.03 4.74
N ALA A 57 -15.30 5.62 3.86
CA ALA A 57 -15.07 5.54 2.42
C ALA A 57 -14.62 6.85 1.78
N VAL A 58 -15.15 7.99 2.27
CA VAL A 58 -14.78 9.32 1.79
C VAL A 58 -13.28 9.63 2.02
N ASN A 59 -12.68 9.09 3.07
CA ASN A 59 -11.25 9.24 3.36
C ASN A 59 -10.37 8.52 2.33
N TYR A 60 -10.96 7.57 1.59
CA TYR A 60 -10.29 6.79 0.55
C TYR A 60 -10.78 7.15 -0.86
N GLY A 61 -11.56 8.22 -1.00
CA GLY A 61 -12.01 8.73 -2.29
C GLY A 61 -13.25 8.06 -2.87
N PHE A 62 -13.94 7.29 -2.04
CA PHE A 62 -15.19 6.63 -2.40
C PHE A 62 -16.38 7.34 -1.78
N THR A 63 -17.43 7.54 -2.56
CA THR A 63 -18.71 8.05 -2.08
C THR A 63 -19.85 7.17 -2.55
N GLN A 64 -20.90 7.11 -1.75
CA GLN A 64 -22.17 6.52 -2.16
C GLN A 64 -22.95 7.60 -2.90
N THR A 65 -22.92 7.55 -4.24
CA THR A 65 -23.50 8.60 -5.09
C THR A 65 -25.01 8.49 -5.23
N TRP A 66 -25.57 7.29 -5.00
CA TRP A 66 -26.98 7.00 -5.24
C TRP A 66 -27.62 6.31 -4.03
N ASP A 67 -28.59 6.98 -3.41
CA ASP A 67 -29.36 6.43 -2.27
C ASP A 67 -30.15 5.16 -2.66
N SER A 68 -30.55 5.04 -3.93
CA SER A 68 -31.23 3.86 -4.47
C SER A 68 -30.30 2.65 -4.68
N GLU A 69 -28.98 2.87 -4.63
CA GLU A 69 -27.95 1.84 -4.83
C GLU A 69 -26.98 1.84 -3.65
N PRO A 70 -27.42 1.43 -2.45
CA PRO A 70 -26.57 1.50 -1.27
C PRO A 70 -25.29 0.66 -1.39
N TRP A 71 -25.28 -0.38 -2.22
CA TRP A 71 -24.08 -1.17 -2.49
C TRP A 71 -23.06 -0.46 -3.39
N HIS A 72 -23.43 0.59 -4.13
CA HIS A 72 -22.60 1.21 -5.14
C HIS A 72 -21.67 2.28 -4.55
N TRP A 73 -20.36 2.09 -4.73
CA TRP A 73 -19.34 3.04 -4.29
C TRP A 73 -18.56 3.58 -5.48
N GLN A 74 -18.74 4.88 -5.75
CA GLN A 74 -18.06 5.59 -6.80
C GLN A 74 -16.72 6.13 -6.30
N PHE A 75 -15.65 5.83 -7.01
CA PHE A 75 -14.37 6.49 -6.85
C PHE A 75 -14.40 7.84 -7.59
N ASN A 76 -14.24 8.92 -6.85
CA ASN A 76 -14.30 10.29 -7.39
C ASN A 76 -12.92 10.98 -7.43
N GLY A 77 -11.84 10.25 -7.18
CA GLY A 77 -10.47 10.80 -7.18
C GLY A 77 -10.16 11.77 -6.03
N ALA A 78 -11.17 12.24 -5.29
CA ALA A 78 -11.05 13.03 -4.10
C ALA A 78 -11.00 12.11 -2.87
N ALA A 79 -9.89 11.38 -2.67
CA ALA A 79 -9.56 11.02 -1.29
C ALA A 79 -9.56 12.33 -0.51
N GLY A 80 -10.40 12.42 0.53
CA GLY A 80 -10.45 13.59 1.39
C GLY A 80 -9.02 13.92 1.82
N ASN A 81 -8.59 15.11 1.42
CA ASN A 81 -7.22 15.56 1.34
C ASN A 81 -6.47 14.95 0.13
N GLU A 82 -5.95 15.82 -0.75
CA GLU A 82 -4.51 15.74 -0.96
C GLU A 82 -3.97 15.59 0.44
N ALA A 83 -3.65 14.36 0.80
CA ALA A 83 -2.80 14.18 1.92
C ALA A 83 -1.52 14.93 1.47
N THR A 84 -1.41 16.19 1.90
CA THR A 84 -0.31 16.55 2.76
C THR A 84 -0.34 15.67 4.03
N ALA A 85 -0.52 14.34 3.90
CA ALA A 85 0.67 13.53 4.03
C ALA A 85 1.77 14.33 3.34
N LYS A 86 2.49 15.11 4.16
CA LYS A 86 3.93 14.93 4.09
C LYS A 86 4.08 13.45 3.77
N LYS A 87 4.53 13.14 2.56
CA LYS A 87 5.04 11.82 2.26
C LYS A 87 6.26 11.72 3.17
N GLU A 88 6.02 11.60 4.47
CA GLU A 88 6.81 10.77 5.33
C GLU A 88 6.47 9.39 4.75
N GLU A 89 7.06 9.08 3.59
CA GLU A 89 7.53 7.73 3.35
C GLU A 89 8.38 7.50 4.58
N GLY A 90 7.77 6.94 5.63
CA GLY A 90 8.49 6.55 6.81
C GLY A 90 9.58 5.67 6.25
N ILE A 91 10.83 6.11 6.40
CA ILE A 91 11.95 5.39 5.82
C ILE A 91 11.94 4.05 6.55
N MET A 92 11.42 3.01 5.87
CA MET A 92 11.34 1.67 6.41
C MET A 92 12.71 1.03 6.19
N GLU A 93 13.70 1.53 6.89
CA GLU A 93 15.05 0.99 6.89
C GLU A 93 15.51 0.76 8.33
N VAL A 94 16.30 -0.27 8.54
CA VAL A 94 16.90 -0.55 9.84
C VAL A 94 18.34 -0.99 9.66
N VAL A 95 19.19 -0.58 10.61
CA VAL A 95 20.54 -1.11 10.76
C VAL A 95 20.68 -1.73 12.14
N PHE A 96 21.25 -2.93 12.21
CA PHE A 96 21.55 -3.61 13.46
C PHE A 96 22.76 -4.54 13.32
N ALA A 97 23.36 -4.93 14.44
CA ALA A 97 24.39 -5.95 14.48
C ALA A 97 23.76 -7.32 14.79
N ALA A 98 24.03 -8.32 13.95
CA ALA A 98 23.62 -9.70 14.19
C ALA A 98 24.54 -10.37 15.24
N PRO A 99 24.13 -11.47 15.88
CA PRO A 99 24.92 -12.14 16.92
C PRO A 99 26.31 -12.62 16.48
N ASN A 100 26.52 -12.80 15.17
CA ASN A 100 27.81 -13.19 14.60
C ASN A 100 28.75 -12.00 14.35
N GLY A 101 28.35 -10.77 14.71
CA GLY A 101 29.15 -9.55 14.53
C GLY A 101 29.00 -8.88 13.16
N SER A 102 28.23 -9.46 12.23
CA SER A 102 27.89 -8.79 10.96
C SER A 102 26.96 -7.61 11.21
N VAL A 103 27.16 -6.52 10.48
CA VAL A 103 26.21 -5.39 10.44
C VAL A 103 25.25 -5.63 9.30
N ILE A 104 23.96 -5.45 9.56
CA ILE A 104 22.91 -5.70 8.57
C ILE A 104 22.10 -4.42 8.40
N HIS A 105 21.96 -3.99 7.15
CA HIS A 105 21.02 -2.96 6.72
C HIS A 105 19.88 -3.64 5.97
N MET A 106 18.64 -3.34 6.35
CA MET A 106 17.44 -3.88 5.72
C MET A 106 16.51 -2.76 5.28
N ALA A 107 15.89 -2.97 4.12
CA ALA A 107 14.74 -2.24 3.62
C ALA A 107 13.75 -3.29 3.03
N PRO A 108 12.49 -2.94 2.73
CA PRO A 108 11.55 -3.89 2.13
C PRO A 108 12.14 -4.58 0.89
N GLY A 109 12.27 -5.91 0.95
CA GLY A 109 12.84 -6.75 -0.10
C GLY A 109 14.37 -6.67 -0.26
N VAL A 110 15.08 -5.87 0.53
CA VAL A 110 16.53 -5.67 0.44
C VAL A 110 17.21 -5.99 1.78
N ARG A 111 18.25 -6.82 1.74
CA ARG A 111 19.15 -7.09 2.86
C ARG A 111 20.59 -6.93 2.39
N SER A 112 21.28 -5.96 2.95
CA SER A 112 22.71 -5.76 2.80
C SER A 112 23.42 -6.26 4.06
N THR A 113 24.36 -7.18 3.89
CA THR A 113 25.16 -7.73 4.99
C THR A 113 26.60 -7.26 4.85
N PHE A 114 27.10 -6.59 5.86
CA PHE A 114 28.48 -6.14 5.96
C PHE A 114 29.24 -7.10 6.87
N SER A 115 30.31 -7.68 6.34
CA SER A 115 31.12 -8.69 7.02
C SER A 115 32.11 -8.08 8.02
N SER A 116 32.34 -6.76 7.94
CA SER A 116 33.14 -6.00 8.88
C SER A 116 32.52 -4.63 9.20
N GLN A 117 32.90 -4.06 10.35
CA GLN A 117 32.53 -2.70 10.72
C GLN A 117 33.03 -1.66 9.70
N GLY A 118 34.19 -1.90 9.10
CA GLY A 118 34.76 -1.00 8.09
C GLY A 118 33.96 -0.97 6.78
N GLU A 119 33.40 -2.10 6.36
CA GLU A 119 32.52 -2.16 5.19
C GLU A 119 31.24 -1.36 5.42
N TYR A 120 30.64 -1.50 6.61
CA TYR A 120 29.47 -0.71 6.98
C TYR A 120 29.76 0.79 7.01
N GLU A 121 30.88 1.20 7.60
CA GLU A 121 31.26 2.62 7.68
C GLU A 121 31.56 3.23 6.30
N THR A 122 32.09 2.43 5.37
CA THR A 122 32.27 2.83 3.97
C THR A 122 30.91 3.08 3.31
N PHE A 123 29.98 2.13 3.42
CA PHE A 123 28.62 2.27 2.88
C PHE A 123 27.88 3.46 3.49
N ARG A 124 28.00 3.67 4.81
CA ARG A 124 27.47 4.86 5.49
C ARG A 124 28.05 6.16 4.89
N GLY A 125 29.34 6.19 4.60
CA GLY A 125 29.97 7.33 3.93
C GLY A 125 29.36 7.64 2.57
N GLU A 126 29.07 6.61 1.77
CA GLU A 126 28.41 6.74 0.47
C GLU A 126 26.99 7.29 0.60
N ILE A 127 26.20 6.77 1.54
CA ILE A 127 24.84 7.28 1.82
C ILE A 127 24.88 8.75 2.27
N ASN A 128 25.80 9.11 3.17
CA ASN A 128 25.94 10.51 3.61
C ASN A 128 26.32 11.43 2.44
N PHE A 129 27.24 11.00 1.58
CA PHE A 129 27.64 11.75 0.38
C PHE A 129 26.46 12.03 -0.56
N LEU A 130 25.54 11.06 -0.70
CA LEU A 130 24.33 11.21 -1.50
C LEU A 130 23.33 12.16 -0.82
N LEU A 131 23.09 12.00 0.48
CA LEU A 131 22.21 12.89 1.26
C LEU A 131 22.68 14.36 1.19
N GLU A 132 23.98 14.61 1.32
CA GLU A 132 24.59 15.95 1.19
C GLU A 132 24.36 16.59 -0.18
N ARG A 133 24.13 15.78 -1.23
CA ARG A 133 23.86 16.24 -2.61
C ARG A 133 22.38 16.27 -2.95
N GLY A 134 21.50 16.20 -1.95
CA GLY A 134 20.06 16.25 -2.13
C GLY A 134 19.44 14.89 -2.46
N GLY A 135 20.13 13.79 -2.17
CA GLY A 135 19.51 12.47 -2.17
C GLY A 135 18.34 12.43 -1.20
N THR A 136 17.20 11.94 -1.66
CA THR A 136 15.96 11.81 -0.86
C THR A 136 15.59 10.34 -0.68
N ASN A 137 14.74 10.04 0.31
CA ASN A 137 14.20 8.69 0.56
C ASN A 137 15.28 7.64 0.94
N MET A 138 16.24 8.03 1.78
CA MET A 138 17.27 7.14 2.34
C MET A 138 17.44 7.44 3.83
N MET A 139 17.67 6.40 4.64
CA MET A 139 17.95 6.58 6.07
C MET A 139 19.30 7.25 6.28
N GLN A 140 19.36 8.26 7.14
CA GLN A 140 20.64 8.69 7.69
C GLN A 140 21.18 7.59 8.60
N LEU A 141 22.18 6.85 8.11
CA LEU A 141 22.70 5.67 8.79
C LEU A 141 23.50 6.06 10.06
N PRO A 142 23.27 5.38 11.20
CA PRO A 142 23.97 5.68 12.45
C PRO A 142 25.47 5.35 12.36
N ALA A 143 26.31 6.01 13.16
CA ALA A 143 27.70 5.58 13.30
C ALA A 143 27.77 4.18 13.95
N ILE A 144 28.82 3.40 13.69
CA ILE A 144 28.92 2.01 14.17
C ILE A 144 28.73 1.86 15.68
N GLY A 145 29.22 2.83 16.47
CA GLY A 145 29.05 2.83 17.93
C GLY A 145 27.62 2.98 18.42
N ALA A 146 26.69 3.38 17.55
CA ALA A 146 25.26 3.51 17.82
C ALA A 146 24.43 2.36 17.19
N VAL A 147 25.07 1.43 16.46
CA VAL A 147 24.39 0.25 15.91
C VAL A 147 24.10 -0.73 17.04
N VAL A 148 22.82 -1.04 17.23
CA VAL A 148 22.36 -1.93 18.31
C VAL A 148 22.47 -3.39 17.90
N GLY A 149 23.02 -4.23 18.77
CA GLY A 149 23.03 -5.67 18.61
C GLY A 149 21.66 -6.29 18.89
N VAL A 150 21.27 -7.28 18.09
CA VAL A 150 20.00 -8.00 18.25
C VAL A 150 20.23 -9.51 18.40
N SER A 151 19.27 -10.22 19.00
CA SER A 151 19.29 -11.68 19.07
C SER A 151 18.92 -12.33 17.73
N TRP A 152 19.22 -13.63 17.56
CA TRP A 152 18.81 -14.39 16.38
C TRP A 152 17.29 -14.39 16.18
N ASP A 153 16.51 -14.44 17.25
CA ASP A 153 15.04 -14.39 17.15
C ASP A 153 14.56 -13.04 16.64
N THR A 154 15.18 -11.95 17.09
CA THR A 154 14.87 -10.61 16.60
C THR A 154 15.29 -10.46 15.14
N TYR A 155 16.47 -10.96 14.76
CA TYR A 155 16.91 -11.01 13.36
C TYR A 155 15.89 -11.70 12.45
N LYS A 156 15.46 -12.92 12.81
CA LYS A 156 14.48 -13.68 12.00
C LYS A 156 13.13 -12.97 11.89
N ARG A 157 12.68 -12.33 12.97
CA ARG A 157 11.47 -11.49 12.94
C ARG A 157 11.61 -10.33 11.95
N LEU A 158 12.76 -9.67 11.93
CA LEU A 158 13.06 -8.58 11.01
C LEU A 158 13.11 -9.08 9.55
N CYS A 159 13.76 -10.22 9.28
CA CYS A 159 13.76 -10.81 7.93
C CYS A 159 12.34 -11.01 7.38
N ARG A 160 11.44 -11.59 8.18
CA ARG A 160 10.03 -11.80 7.79
C ARG A 160 9.28 -10.49 7.62
N TYR A 161 9.51 -9.52 8.50
CA TYR A 161 8.88 -8.21 8.45
C TYR A 161 9.26 -7.43 7.19
N PHE A 162 10.55 -7.47 6.83
CA PHE A 162 11.07 -6.81 5.63
C PHE A 162 10.94 -7.65 4.35
N GLY A 163 10.40 -8.87 4.43
CA GLY A 163 10.21 -9.74 3.27
C GLY A 163 11.52 -10.20 2.61
N VAL A 164 12.57 -10.38 3.41
CA VAL A 164 13.90 -10.83 2.96
C VAL A 164 14.21 -12.23 3.50
N ALA A 165 15.12 -12.95 2.82
CA ALA A 165 15.58 -14.25 3.28
C ALA A 165 16.27 -14.16 4.66
N GLU A 166 16.15 -15.23 5.46
CA GLU A 166 16.90 -15.41 6.72
C GLU A 166 18.39 -15.68 6.45
#